data_AF-A0A1B8DJW2-F1
#
_entry.id   AF-A0A1B8DJW2-F1
#
_cell.length_a   1.000
_cell.length_b   1.000
_cell.length_c   1.000
_cell.angle_alpha   90.00
_cell.angle_beta   90.00
_cell.angle_gamma   90.00
#
_symmetry.space_group_name_H-M   'P 1'
#
loop_
_entity.id
_entity.type
_entity.pdbx_description
1 polymer ?
#
loop_
_entity_poly.entity_id
_entity_poly.type
_entity_poly.pdbx_seq_one_letter_code
_entity_poly.pdbx_strand_id
1 'polypeptide(L)'
;MDKTLDAQFLRVEKALATLVASISTYNPNPVLAHDLVDADQELSHGLADLATHQANYARIQSLKNTSSDLDAQIKGSLQLLSSTRSELLSTPATTFPSTTTSVSYTDLLSYARRISKFTLPPTYREAQPTPEPEGTGTQTNGTVTPTAPSNGAVVNVAELPVTPIQADTDKTSLPPQIAEWLNPHNSAPGFVPWPTEETIRRGALASIQVLIDQGEDPATFDPERSAELEASRKRLEEEAERAKEEQQEAERARQEQRMREEHARREAIGAAGQRVEEKPKVFTGLDLLDDMDDDDE
;
A
#
# COMPACT_ATOMS: atom_id res chain seq x y z
N MET A 1 44.00 54.19 27.01
CA MET A 1 42.91 54.31 27.98
C MET A 1 43.41 54.20 29.40
N ASP A 2 44.12 53.14 29.77
CA ASP A 2 44.59 53.00 31.17
C ASP A 2 45.46 54.19 31.62
N LYS A 3 46.44 54.60 30.81
CA LYS A 3 47.31 55.76 31.10
C LYS A 3 46.57 57.10 31.20
N THR A 4 45.45 57.27 30.48
CA THR A 4 44.66 58.51 30.50
C THR A 4 43.73 58.54 31.70
N LEU A 5 43.15 57.39 32.05
CA LEU A 5 42.35 57.22 33.26
C LEU A 5 43.21 57.39 34.53
N ASP A 6 44.40 56.78 34.56
CA ASP A 6 45.37 56.92 35.67
C ASP A 6 45.77 58.39 35.86
N ALA A 7 46.00 59.13 34.78
CA ALA A 7 46.31 60.56 34.84
C ALA A 7 45.14 61.40 35.38
N GLN A 8 43.90 61.08 35.00
CA GLN A 8 42.69 61.74 35.49
C GLN A 8 42.45 61.44 36.98
N PHE A 9 42.64 60.19 37.42
CA PHE A 9 42.58 59.80 38.84
C PHE A 9 43.63 60.55 39.68
N LEU A 10 44.88 60.60 39.22
CA LEU A 10 45.95 61.35 39.89
C LEU A 10 45.66 62.85 39.93
N ARG A 11 44.99 63.40 38.92
CA ARG A 11 44.57 64.81 38.89
C ARG A 11 43.51 65.09 39.96
N VAL A 12 42.48 64.24 40.07
CA VAL A 12 41.45 64.35 41.12
C VAL A 12 42.08 64.23 42.52
N GLU A 13 42.96 63.25 42.73
CA GLU A 13 43.66 63.05 43.99
C GLU A 13 44.49 64.28 44.38
N LYS A 14 45.24 64.85 43.43
CA LYS A 14 46.03 66.05 43.65
C LYS A 14 45.14 67.27 43.96
N ALA A 15 44.05 67.48 43.23
CA ALA A 15 43.11 68.57 43.47
C ALA A 15 42.47 68.46 44.87
N LEU A 16 42.05 67.24 45.26
CA LEU A 16 41.49 66.95 46.58
C LEU A 16 42.51 67.19 47.69
N ALA A 17 43.73 66.68 47.56
CA ALA A 17 44.80 66.88 48.54
C ALA A 17 45.13 68.38 48.72
N THR A 18 45.12 69.15 47.63
CA THR A 18 45.37 70.59 47.65
C THR A 18 44.24 71.36 48.33
N LEU A 19 42.98 70.98 48.09
CA LEU A 19 41.81 71.56 48.76
C LEU A 19 41.82 71.25 50.27
N VAL A 20 42.12 70.01 50.66
CA VAL A 20 42.21 69.62 52.08
C VAL A 20 43.33 70.37 52.80
N ALA A 21 44.49 70.55 52.16
CA ALA A 21 45.59 71.33 52.71
C ALA A 21 45.20 72.82 52.90
N SER A 22 44.47 73.40 51.95
CA SER A 22 43.94 74.78 52.03
C SER A 22 42.95 74.95 53.20
N ILE A 23 42.06 73.98 53.41
CA ILE A 23 41.10 73.97 54.52
C ILE A 23 41.83 73.78 55.87
N SER A 24 42.78 72.85 55.94
CA SER A 24 43.55 72.57 57.17
C SER A 24 44.45 73.74 57.59
N THR A 25 44.87 74.58 56.64
CA THR A 25 45.69 75.78 56.91
C THR A 25 44.83 77.03 57.11
N TYR A 26 43.50 76.88 57.24
CA TYR A 26 42.54 77.97 57.43
C TYR A 26 42.59 79.07 56.35
N ASN A 27 42.96 78.72 55.11
CA ASN A 27 42.97 79.64 53.96
C ASN A 27 42.09 79.07 52.83
N PRO A 28 40.75 79.13 52.96
CA PRO A 28 39.83 78.55 52.00
C PRO A 28 39.84 79.33 50.67
N ASN A 29 40.27 78.68 49.58
CA ASN A 29 40.23 79.26 48.23
C ASN A 29 39.14 78.59 47.38
N PRO A 30 38.11 79.32 46.91
CA PRO A 30 37.02 78.76 46.10
C PRO A 30 37.49 78.24 44.73
N VAL A 31 38.63 78.70 44.22
CA VAL A 31 39.19 78.23 42.94
C VAL A 31 39.60 76.76 43.02
N LEU A 32 40.07 76.29 44.18
CA LEU A 32 40.44 74.88 44.39
C LEU A 32 39.22 73.95 44.38
N ALA A 33 38.05 74.46 44.77
CA ALA A 33 36.81 73.69 44.69
C ALA A 33 36.35 73.53 43.23
N HIS A 34 36.52 74.57 42.41
CA HIS A 34 36.23 74.49 40.98
C HIS A 34 37.18 73.56 40.22
N ASP A 35 38.49 73.58 40.53
CA ASP A 35 39.46 72.65 39.92
C ASP A 35 39.17 71.17 40.27
N LEU A 36 38.66 70.90 41.48
CA LEU A 36 38.20 69.56 41.85
C LEU A 36 36.97 69.13 41.04
N VAL A 37 36.01 70.03 40.82
CA VAL A 37 34.82 69.76 40.01
C VAL A 37 35.21 69.50 38.55
N ASP A 38 36.12 70.29 37.99
CA ASP A 38 36.59 70.11 36.62
C ASP A 38 37.35 68.78 36.47
N ALA A 39 38.18 68.40 37.47
CA ALA A 39 38.87 67.11 37.47
C ALA A 39 37.90 65.91 37.58
N ASP A 40 36.83 66.04 38.36
CA ASP A 40 35.79 65.01 38.49
C ASP A 40 34.96 64.84 37.20
N GLN A 41 34.66 65.94 36.50
CA GLN A 41 34.03 65.90 35.18
C GLN A 41 34.93 65.23 34.14
N GLU A 42 36.24 65.51 34.17
CA GLU A 42 37.21 64.88 33.27
C GLU A 42 37.31 63.36 33.52
N LEU A 43 37.32 62.94 34.79
CA LEU A 43 37.30 61.53 35.17
C LEU A 43 36.00 60.84 34.74
N SER A 44 34.85 61.51 34.92
CA SER A 44 33.54 61.00 34.49
C SER A 44 33.49 60.78 32.97
N HIS A 45 34.05 61.70 32.18
CA HIS A 45 34.20 61.53 30.74
C HIS A 45 35.10 60.34 30.39
N GLY A 46 36.26 60.21 31.04
CA GLY A 46 37.17 59.08 30.82
C GLY A 46 36.53 57.72 31.12
N LEU A 47 35.71 57.64 32.18
CA LEU A 47 34.95 56.43 32.51
C LEU A 47 33.86 56.13 31.46
N ALA A 48 33.17 57.15 30.94
CA ALA A 48 32.21 56.98 29.87
C ALA A 48 32.89 56.43 28.60
N ASP A 49 34.04 57.00 28.22
CA ASP A 49 34.79 56.52 27.07
C ASP A 49 35.29 55.09 27.28
N LEU A 50 35.74 54.73 28.49
CA LEU A 50 36.14 53.36 28.81
C LEU A 50 34.97 52.37 28.61
N ALA A 51 33.78 52.73 29.08
CA ALA A 51 32.58 51.91 28.89
C ALA A 51 32.27 51.72 27.39
N THR A 52 32.40 52.78 26.57
CA THR A 52 32.21 52.63 25.11
C THR A 52 33.27 51.73 24.48
N HIS A 53 34.53 51.83 24.89
CA HIS A 53 35.60 50.97 24.40
C HIS A 53 35.39 49.51 24.78
N GLN A 54 34.92 49.22 25.99
CA GLN A 54 34.59 47.87 26.43
C GLN A 54 33.42 47.29 25.62
N ALA A 55 32.37 48.07 25.39
CA ALA A 55 31.24 47.66 24.54
C ALA A 55 31.69 47.39 23.09
N ASN A 56 32.53 48.25 22.54
CA ASN A 56 33.09 48.08 21.20
C ASN A 56 34.00 46.84 21.12
N TYR A 57 34.82 46.59 22.13
CA TYR A 57 35.68 45.41 22.19
C TYR A 57 34.85 44.12 22.23
N ALA A 58 33.82 44.06 23.08
CA ALA A 58 32.90 42.92 23.14
C ALA A 58 32.24 42.66 21.78
N ARG A 59 31.83 43.73 21.08
CA ARG A 59 31.29 43.64 19.72
C ARG A 59 32.33 43.16 18.69
N ILE A 60 33.58 43.63 18.77
CA ILE A 60 34.64 43.14 17.89
C ILE A 60 34.90 41.65 18.14
N GLN A 61 34.88 41.21 19.40
CA GLN A 61 35.04 39.81 19.75
C GLN A 61 33.88 38.96 19.22
N SER A 62 32.63 39.44 19.34
CA SER A 62 31.49 38.72 18.75
C SER A 62 31.60 38.63 17.23
N LEU A 63 32.00 39.71 16.55
CA LEU A 63 32.20 39.73 15.09
C LEU A 63 33.33 38.77 14.65
N LYS A 64 34.40 38.67 15.43
CA LYS A 64 35.47 37.69 15.18
C LYS A 64 34.97 36.26 15.32
N ASN A 65 34.21 35.98 16.36
CA ASN A 65 33.62 34.65 16.56
C ASN A 65 32.68 34.30 15.39
N THR A 66 31.81 35.22 14.98
CA THR A 66 30.92 34.99 13.83
C THR A 66 31.68 34.80 12.53
N SER A 67 32.76 35.55 12.30
CA SER A 67 33.63 35.36 11.12
C SER A 67 34.26 33.97 11.13
N SER A 68 34.80 33.54 12.27
CA SER A 68 35.41 32.22 12.39
C SER A 68 34.42 31.06 12.21
N ASP A 69 33.16 31.25 12.64
CA ASP A 69 32.10 30.28 12.45
C ASP A 69 31.69 30.19 10.97
N LEU A 70 31.53 31.33 10.29
CA LEU A 70 31.26 31.36 8.84
C LEU A 70 32.40 30.71 8.04
N ASP A 71 33.66 30.96 8.39
CA ASP A 71 34.81 30.32 7.75
C ASP A 71 34.81 28.79 7.97
N ALA A 72 34.43 28.33 9.17
CA ALA A 72 34.28 26.91 9.47
C ALA A 72 33.16 26.27 8.64
N GLN A 73 32.02 26.96 8.47
CA GLN A 73 30.91 26.52 7.63
C GLN A 73 31.32 26.42 6.15
N ILE A 74 32.03 27.43 5.62
CA ILE A 74 32.55 27.40 4.24
C ILE A 74 33.48 26.19 4.06
N LYS A 75 34.43 26.00 4.97
CA LYS A 75 35.35 24.85 4.92
C LYS A 75 34.59 23.51 4.97
N GLY A 76 33.60 23.40 5.85
CA GLY A 76 32.74 22.21 5.95
C GLY A 76 31.98 21.93 4.65
N SER A 77 31.41 22.96 4.03
CA SER A 77 30.69 22.83 2.76
C SER A 77 31.61 22.41 1.59
N LEU A 78 32.83 22.98 1.51
CA LEU A 78 33.82 22.61 0.50
C LEU A 78 34.30 21.18 0.70
N GLN A 79 34.51 20.76 1.95
CA GLN A 79 34.89 19.39 2.27
C GLN A 79 33.77 18.40 1.91
N LEU A 80 32.50 18.74 2.19
CA LEU A 80 31.35 17.93 1.81
C LEU A 80 31.18 17.83 0.29
N LEU A 81 31.36 18.95 -0.43
CA LEU A 81 31.31 18.95 -1.89
C LEU A 81 32.44 18.10 -2.49
N SER A 82 33.64 18.18 -1.90
CA SER A 82 34.78 17.36 -2.32
C SER A 82 34.54 15.87 -2.04
N SER A 83 33.98 15.51 -0.88
CA SER A 83 33.72 14.10 -0.54
C SER A 83 32.62 13.52 -1.41
N THR A 84 31.52 14.24 -1.62
CA THR A 84 30.42 13.81 -2.51
C THR A 84 30.89 13.69 -3.95
N ARG A 85 31.72 14.62 -4.44
CA ARG A 85 32.37 14.49 -5.75
C ARG A 85 33.24 13.23 -5.83
N SER A 86 34.05 12.96 -4.79
CA SER A 86 34.88 11.75 -4.73
C SER A 86 34.02 10.48 -4.72
N GLU A 87 32.90 10.50 -4.01
CA GLU A 87 31.96 9.38 -3.94
C GLU A 87 31.29 9.13 -5.29
N LEU A 88 30.78 10.18 -5.96
CA LEU A 88 30.20 10.07 -7.30
C LEU A 88 31.20 9.56 -8.35
N LEU A 89 32.47 9.99 -8.25
CA LEU A 89 33.52 9.45 -9.11
C LEU A 89 33.87 8.01 -8.75
N SER A 90 33.74 7.63 -7.49
CA SER A 90 33.99 6.27 -7.01
C SER A 90 32.82 5.33 -7.31
N THR A 91 31.60 5.81 -7.50
CA THR A 91 30.48 4.96 -7.92
C THR A 91 30.77 4.47 -9.34
N PRO A 92 31.05 3.17 -9.55
CA PRO A 92 31.29 2.67 -10.89
C PRO A 92 30.01 2.84 -11.70
N ALA A 93 30.09 3.56 -12.82
CA ALA A 93 29.00 3.58 -13.78
C ALA A 93 28.68 2.14 -14.18
N THR A 94 27.40 1.76 -14.17
CA THR A 94 26.95 0.41 -14.55
C THR A 94 27.51 0.05 -15.92
N THR A 95 28.57 -0.73 -15.93
CA THR A 95 29.20 -1.19 -17.14
C THR A 95 28.47 -2.47 -17.49
N PHE A 96 27.53 -2.36 -18.42
CA PHE A 96 26.86 -3.55 -18.95
C PHE A 96 27.92 -4.43 -19.61
N PRO A 97 28.03 -5.72 -19.24
CA PRO A 97 28.99 -6.60 -19.87
C PRO A 97 28.68 -6.67 -21.37
N SER A 98 29.71 -6.56 -22.22
CA SER A 98 29.55 -6.64 -23.68
C SER A 98 29.04 -8.01 -24.16
N THR A 99 28.96 -8.99 -23.26
CA THR A 99 28.31 -10.29 -23.47
C THR A 99 26.80 -10.19 -23.22
N THR A 100 26.15 -9.12 -23.69
CA THR A 100 24.69 -9.10 -23.71
C THR A 100 24.24 -10.19 -24.65
N THR A 101 23.40 -11.10 -24.18
CA THR A 101 22.67 -12.01 -25.05
C THR A 101 21.83 -11.13 -25.96
N SER A 102 22.20 -11.01 -27.24
CA SER A 102 21.44 -10.21 -28.20
C SER A 102 20.06 -10.84 -28.35
N VAL A 103 19.03 -10.16 -27.87
CA VAL A 103 17.64 -10.61 -28.03
C VAL A 103 17.19 -10.25 -29.44
N SER A 104 16.70 -11.22 -30.20
CA SER A 104 16.12 -10.97 -31.52
C SER A 104 14.89 -10.07 -31.39
N TYR A 105 14.75 -9.10 -32.31
CA TYR A 105 13.57 -8.23 -32.37
C TYR A 105 12.26 -9.03 -32.49
N THR A 106 12.28 -10.13 -33.25
CA THR A 106 11.10 -11.00 -33.42
C THR A 106 10.68 -11.65 -32.12
N ASP A 107 11.65 -12.06 -31.30
CA ASP A 107 11.40 -12.72 -30.02
C ASP A 107 10.89 -11.71 -28.99
N LEU A 108 11.46 -10.50 -28.99
CA LEU A 108 10.98 -9.38 -28.18
C LEU A 108 9.52 -9.04 -28.53
N LEU A 109 9.19 -8.91 -29.81
CA LEU A 109 7.86 -8.52 -30.25
C LEU A 109 6.83 -9.63 -30.02
N SER A 110 7.21 -10.90 -30.25
CA SER A 110 6.34 -12.04 -29.98
C SER A 110 6.09 -12.21 -28.47
N TYR A 111 7.12 -12.03 -27.64
CA TYR A 111 6.99 -12.03 -26.19
C TYR A 111 6.12 -10.88 -25.71
N ALA A 112 6.38 -9.65 -26.18
CA ALA A 112 5.56 -8.47 -25.90
C ALA A 112 4.09 -8.69 -26.27
N ARG A 113 3.80 -9.29 -27.43
CA ARG A 113 2.44 -9.64 -27.86
C ARG A 113 1.79 -10.67 -26.94
N ARG A 114 2.55 -11.66 -26.46
CA ARG A 114 2.05 -12.69 -25.52
C ARG A 114 1.72 -12.07 -24.15
N ILE A 115 2.62 -11.27 -23.59
CA ILE A 115 2.41 -10.67 -22.26
C ILE A 115 1.41 -9.51 -22.28
N SER A 116 1.21 -8.82 -23.41
CA SER A 116 0.26 -7.70 -23.54
C SER A 116 -1.19 -8.05 -23.16
N LYS A 117 -1.57 -9.34 -23.25
CA LYS A 117 -2.88 -9.82 -22.76
C LYS A 117 -2.99 -9.90 -21.24
N PHE A 118 -1.85 -10.06 -20.58
CA PHE A 118 -1.77 -10.37 -19.15
C PHE A 118 -1.12 -9.24 -18.35
N THR A 119 -0.68 -8.15 -18.97
CA THR A 119 -0.05 -7.01 -18.29
C THR A 119 -1.00 -5.86 -17.99
N LEU A 120 -2.23 -5.87 -18.52
CA LEU A 120 -3.22 -4.81 -18.31
C LEU A 120 -4.61 -5.40 -18.03
N PRO A 121 -5.40 -4.78 -17.13
CA PRO A 121 -6.79 -5.16 -16.95
C PRO A 121 -7.58 -4.94 -18.25
N PRO A 122 -8.58 -5.79 -18.57
CA PRO A 122 -9.41 -5.65 -19.77
C PRO A 122 -10.06 -4.28 -19.95
N THR A 123 -10.29 -3.54 -18.85
CA THR A 123 -10.87 -2.19 -18.80
C THR A 123 -9.97 -1.12 -19.42
N TYR A 124 -8.66 -1.40 -19.62
CA TYR A 124 -7.67 -0.47 -20.16
C TYR A 124 -7.40 -0.63 -21.65
N ARG A 125 -8.01 -1.62 -22.32
CA ARG A 125 -7.89 -1.75 -23.76
C ARG A 125 -8.83 -0.76 -24.42
N GLU A 126 -8.28 0.24 -25.10
CA GLU A 126 -9.07 1.07 -26.02
C GLU A 126 -9.85 0.14 -26.96
N ALA A 127 -11.17 0.36 -27.05
CA ALA A 127 -12.02 -0.39 -27.96
C ALA A 127 -11.47 -0.21 -29.37
N GLN A 128 -11.11 -1.32 -30.01
CA GLN A 128 -10.69 -1.32 -31.41
C GLN A 128 -11.79 -0.63 -32.22
N PRO A 129 -11.50 0.39 -33.05
CA PRO A 129 -12.53 1.06 -33.83
C PRO A 129 -13.16 0.02 -34.77
N THR A 130 -14.42 -0.30 -34.53
CA THR A 130 -15.24 -1.11 -35.42
C THR A 130 -15.36 -0.36 -36.75
N PRO A 131 -15.10 -0.98 -37.92
CA PRO A 131 -15.37 -0.33 -39.19
C PRO A 131 -16.89 -0.20 -39.36
N GLU A 132 -17.41 1.02 -39.19
CA GLU A 132 -18.81 1.34 -39.48
C GLU A 132 -19.08 1.30 -40.99
N PRO A 133 -20.22 0.74 -41.45
CA PRO A 133 -20.68 0.91 -42.82
C PRO A 133 -21.31 2.29 -43.03
N GLU A 134 -21.07 2.84 -44.22
CA GLU A 134 -21.42 4.17 -44.70
C GLU A 134 -22.89 4.59 -44.46
N GLY A 135 -23.12 5.85 -44.03
CA GLY A 135 -24.46 6.45 -44.08
C GLY A 135 -24.68 7.78 -43.36
N THR A 136 -24.48 8.88 -44.10
CA THR A 136 -25.06 10.23 -43.91
C THR A 136 -24.47 11.13 -42.82
N GLY A 137 -23.65 12.09 -43.27
CA GLY A 137 -22.93 13.01 -42.41
C GLY A 137 -23.73 14.21 -41.89
N THR A 138 -23.21 14.76 -40.80
CA THR A 138 -23.14 16.22 -40.59
C THR A 138 -21.76 16.56 -40.06
N GLN A 139 -21.08 17.45 -40.80
CA GLN A 139 -19.75 17.96 -40.50
C GLN A 139 -19.81 18.89 -39.30
N THR A 140 -18.93 18.70 -38.31
CA THR A 140 -18.22 19.83 -37.69
C THR A 140 -16.76 19.42 -37.46
N ASN A 141 -15.87 20.18 -38.07
CA ASN A 141 -14.44 19.96 -38.16
C ASN A 141 -13.78 20.61 -36.93
N GLY A 142 -12.85 19.93 -36.25
CA GLY A 142 -12.19 20.49 -35.08
C GLY A 142 -11.16 19.58 -34.44
N THR A 143 -10.06 19.36 -35.14
CA THR A 143 -8.80 18.72 -34.73
C THR A 143 -8.37 19.09 -33.30
N VAL A 144 -8.23 18.10 -32.41
CA VAL A 144 -7.43 18.22 -31.19
C VAL A 144 -6.58 16.97 -31.00
N THR A 145 -5.31 17.11 -31.35
CA THR A 145 -4.19 16.22 -31.02
C THR A 145 -3.92 16.30 -29.51
N PRO A 146 -3.89 15.18 -28.75
CA PRO A 146 -3.41 15.23 -27.37
C PRO A 146 -1.87 15.19 -27.33
N THR A 147 -1.29 16.33 -26.96
CA THR A 147 0.14 16.50 -26.69
C THR A 147 0.48 15.98 -25.28
N ALA A 148 1.53 15.16 -25.17
CA ALA A 148 2.08 14.63 -23.93
C ALA A 148 2.60 15.75 -22.98
N PRO A 149 2.58 15.56 -21.65
CA PRO A 149 3.07 16.55 -20.71
C PRO A 149 4.61 16.54 -20.65
N SER A 150 5.21 17.65 -21.11
CA SER A 150 6.62 17.99 -20.93
C SER A 150 6.76 19.06 -19.85
N ASN A 151 7.60 18.78 -18.86
CA ASN A 151 7.95 19.66 -17.74
C ASN A 151 8.71 20.93 -18.17
N GLY A 152 8.36 22.06 -17.55
CA GLY A 152 9.29 23.13 -17.17
C GLY A 152 9.38 24.37 -18.09
N ALA A 153 8.83 25.50 -17.62
CA ALA A 153 9.51 26.80 -17.42
C ALA A 153 8.58 28.05 -17.59
N VAL A 154 8.39 28.75 -16.47
CA VAL A 154 8.32 30.22 -16.21
C VAL A 154 7.21 31.18 -16.77
N VAL A 155 6.77 32.05 -15.85
CA VAL A 155 6.21 33.44 -15.95
C VAL A 155 4.69 33.68 -16.16
N ASN A 156 4.03 34.00 -15.04
CA ASN A 156 3.17 35.16 -14.67
C ASN A 156 2.06 35.76 -15.58
N VAL A 157 0.89 35.93 -14.93
CA VAL A 157 -0.28 36.86 -15.07
C VAL A 157 -1.26 36.74 -16.24
N ALA A 158 -2.49 36.27 -15.94
CA ALA A 158 -3.76 36.98 -16.23
C ALA A 158 -4.97 36.29 -15.54
N GLU A 159 -5.73 37.08 -14.77
CA GLU A 159 -7.13 36.95 -14.28
C GLU A 159 -8.11 36.34 -15.32
N LEU A 160 -9.21 35.61 -15.07
CA LEU A 160 -10.20 35.26 -14.00
C LEU A 160 -11.06 34.08 -14.59
N PRO A 161 -12.08 33.44 -13.96
CA PRO A 161 -12.75 33.73 -12.68
C PRO A 161 -12.81 32.55 -11.68
N VAL A 162 -12.89 32.93 -10.41
CA VAL A 162 -13.08 32.07 -9.24
C VAL A 162 -14.48 31.44 -9.25
N THR A 163 -14.54 30.11 -9.23
CA THR A 163 -15.71 29.35 -8.78
C THR A 163 -15.42 28.77 -7.40
N PRO A 164 -16.39 28.75 -6.48
CA PRO A 164 -16.15 28.50 -5.06
C PRO A 164 -15.71 27.05 -4.83
N ILE A 165 -14.53 26.89 -4.21
CA ILE A 165 -14.05 25.60 -3.70
C ILE A 165 -14.86 25.31 -2.44
N GLN A 166 -15.88 24.48 -2.58
CA GLN A 166 -16.55 23.86 -1.45
C GLN A 166 -15.60 22.78 -0.92
N ALA A 167 -15.18 22.93 0.33
CA ALA A 167 -14.28 22.01 1.01
C ALA A 167 -15.02 20.70 1.31
N ASP A 168 -14.97 19.76 0.37
CA ASP A 168 -15.23 18.36 0.65
C ASP A 168 -13.94 17.73 1.20
N THR A 169 -13.81 17.81 2.53
CA THR A 169 -13.10 16.80 3.32
C THR A 169 -13.75 15.45 3.03
N ASP A 170 -13.20 14.67 2.10
CA ASP A 170 -13.25 13.19 2.01
C ASP A 170 -12.88 12.68 0.61
N LYS A 171 -11.68 12.98 0.09
CA LYS A 171 -11.15 12.31 -1.11
C LYS A 171 -9.65 12.06 -1.02
N THR A 172 -9.26 11.14 -0.13
CA THR A 172 -8.15 10.22 -0.44
C THR A 172 -8.63 9.11 -1.38
N SER A 173 -9.52 9.42 -2.32
CA SER A 173 -9.94 8.47 -3.35
C SER A 173 -8.89 8.51 -4.45
N LEU A 174 -8.09 7.45 -4.53
CA LEU A 174 -7.26 7.20 -5.69
C LEU A 174 -8.13 7.25 -6.96
N PRO A 175 -7.60 7.72 -8.10
CA PRO A 175 -8.28 7.61 -9.39
C PRO A 175 -8.84 6.18 -9.55
N PRO A 176 -10.07 6.01 -10.08
CA PRO A 176 -10.71 4.69 -10.17
C PRO A 176 -9.81 3.65 -10.87
N GLN A 177 -9.01 4.16 -11.80
CA GLN A 177 -7.90 3.49 -12.49
C GLN A 177 -6.86 2.85 -11.55
N ILE A 178 -6.34 3.59 -10.58
CA ILE A 178 -5.29 3.11 -9.65
C ILE A 178 -5.92 2.24 -8.56
N ALA A 179 -7.18 2.50 -8.20
CA ALA A 179 -7.92 1.72 -7.22
C ALA A 179 -8.16 0.27 -7.69
N GLU A 180 -8.38 0.05 -8.99
CA GLU A 180 -8.56 -1.29 -9.57
C GLU A 180 -7.25 -2.13 -9.52
N TRP A 181 -6.09 -1.49 -9.62
CA TRP A 181 -4.78 -2.15 -9.43
C TRP A 181 -4.52 -2.60 -8.00
N LEU A 182 -5.06 -1.87 -7.02
CA LEU A 182 -4.79 -2.10 -5.60
C LEU A 182 -5.78 -3.08 -4.97
N ASN A 183 -6.96 -3.27 -5.55
CA ASN A 183 -8.02 -4.12 -5.03
C ASN A 183 -8.53 -5.15 -6.06
N PRO A 184 -7.73 -6.19 -6.39
CA PRO A 184 -8.10 -7.23 -7.35
C PRO A 184 -9.33 -8.07 -6.93
N HIS A 185 -9.74 -8.00 -5.66
CA HIS A 185 -10.91 -8.71 -5.14
C HIS A 185 -12.24 -7.94 -5.30
N ASN A 186 -12.19 -6.62 -5.56
CA ASN A 186 -13.40 -5.80 -5.68
C ASN A 186 -13.93 -5.74 -7.13
N SER A 187 -13.14 -6.22 -8.10
CA SER A 187 -13.51 -6.36 -9.51
C SER A 187 -13.80 -7.83 -9.83
N ALA A 188 -15.01 -8.32 -9.58
CA ALA A 188 -15.44 -9.61 -10.11
C ALA A 188 -15.65 -9.54 -11.64
N PRO A 189 -15.25 -10.52 -12.48
CA PRO A 189 -14.06 -11.36 -12.48
C PRO A 189 -12.99 -10.69 -13.38
N GLY A 190 -12.36 -9.64 -12.89
CA GLY A 190 -11.58 -8.71 -13.72
C GLY A 190 -10.11 -8.74 -13.37
N PHE A 191 -9.35 -9.65 -13.98
CA PHE A 191 -7.89 -9.63 -14.04
C PHE A 191 -7.13 -9.77 -12.71
N VAL A 192 -6.44 -10.91 -12.56
CA VAL A 192 -5.43 -11.14 -11.51
C VAL A 192 -4.06 -11.22 -12.21
N PRO A 193 -3.04 -10.45 -11.78
CA PRO A 193 -1.76 -10.38 -12.50
C PRO A 193 -0.87 -11.62 -12.29
N TRP A 194 -1.31 -12.56 -11.46
CA TRP A 194 -0.71 -13.88 -11.26
C TRP A 194 -1.73 -14.99 -11.55
N PRO A 195 -1.29 -16.24 -11.81
CA PRO A 195 -2.18 -17.37 -12.04
C PRO A 195 -3.20 -17.52 -10.90
N THR A 196 -4.48 -17.72 -11.24
CA THR A 196 -5.52 -17.96 -10.24
C THR A 196 -5.41 -19.36 -9.67
N GLU A 197 -5.93 -19.57 -8.47
CA GLU A 197 -5.98 -20.88 -7.81
C GLU A 197 -6.60 -21.95 -8.71
N GLU A 198 -7.67 -21.61 -9.44
CA GLU A 198 -8.29 -22.54 -10.37
C GLU A 198 -7.37 -22.94 -11.53
N THR A 199 -6.59 -22.00 -12.08
CA THR A 199 -5.58 -22.31 -13.11
C THR A 199 -4.42 -23.15 -12.56
N ILE A 200 -4.02 -22.92 -11.31
CA ILE A 200 -2.97 -23.68 -10.63
C ILE A 200 -3.45 -25.12 -10.41
N ARG A 201 -4.69 -25.28 -9.92
CA ARG A 201 -5.31 -26.59 -9.66
C ARG A 201 -5.55 -27.41 -10.93
N ARG A 202 -5.83 -26.75 -12.05
CA ARG A 202 -5.94 -27.40 -13.37
C ARG A 202 -4.58 -27.69 -14.02
N GLY A 203 -3.48 -27.23 -13.43
CA GLY A 203 -2.13 -27.41 -13.95
C GLY A 203 -1.68 -28.86 -13.89
N ALA A 204 -0.79 -29.25 -14.81
CA ALA A 204 -0.23 -30.60 -14.86
C ALA A 204 0.45 -31.01 -13.54
N LEU A 205 1.08 -30.08 -12.84
CA LEU A 205 1.72 -30.34 -11.55
C LEU A 205 0.71 -30.71 -10.46
N ALA A 206 -0.47 -30.07 -10.43
CA ALA A 206 -1.53 -30.41 -9.48
C ALA A 206 -2.11 -31.80 -9.78
N SER A 207 -2.25 -32.16 -11.06
CA SER A 207 -2.65 -33.50 -11.49
C SER A 207 -1.66 -34.58 -11.03
N ILE A 208 -0.35 -34.31 -11.15
CA ILE A 208 0.70 -35.21 -10.67
C ILE A 208 0.62 -35.38 -9.14
N GLN A 209 0.33 -34.31 -8.39
CA GLN A 209 0.16 -34.42 -6.95
C GLN A 209 -1.02 -35.34 -6.58
N VAL A 210 -2.14 -35.24 -7.30
CA VAL A 210 -3.29 -36.13 -7.09
C VAL A 210 -2.92 -37.60 -7.33
N LEU A 211 -2.11 -37.91 -8.35
CA LEU A 211 -1.64 -39.28 -8.61
C LEU A 211 -0.73 -39.78 -7.48
N ILE A 212 0.18 -38.93 -7.00
CA ILE A 212 1.05 -39.24 -5.85
C ILE A 212 0.20 -39.50 -4.59
N ASP A 213 -0.81 -38.68 -4.34
CA ASP A 213 -1.72 -38.83 -3.19
C ASP A 213 -2.56 -40.12 -3.28
N GLN A 214 -2.87 -40.58 -4.50
CA GLN A 214 -3.53 -41.86 -4.78
C GLN A 214 -2.58 -43.07 -4.73
N GLY A 215 -1.26 -42.83 -4.58
CA GLY A 215 -0.24 -43.87 -4.57
C GLY A 215 0.09 -44.44 -5.95
N GLU A 216 -0.33 -43.76 -7.03
CA GLU A 216 -0.03 -44.13 -8.40
C GLU A 216 1.25 -43.44 -8.88
N ASP A 217 2.10 -44.18 -9.60
CA ASP A 217 3.37 -43.65 -10.12
C ASP A 217 3.14 -42.74 -11.34
N PRO A 218 3.49 -41.44 -11.27
CA PRO A 218 3.21 -40.48 -12.33
C PRO A 218 3.99 -40.75 -13.63
N ALA A 219 5.07 -41.54 -13.60
CA ALA A 219 5.84 -41.88 -14.80
C ALA A 219 5.20 -43.01 -15.63
N THR A 220 4.37 -43.83 -15.01
CA THR A 220 3.76 -45.02 -15.63
C THR A 220 2.26 -44.83 -15.91
N PHE A 221 1.66 -43.74 -15.41
CA PHE A 221 0.26 -43.41 -15.60
C PHE A 221 -0.04 -43.01 -17.06
N ASP A 222 -0.84 -43.83 -17.74
CA ASP A 222 -1.34 -43.58 -19.11
C ASP A 222 -2.77 -43.00 -19.02
N PRO A 223 -2.98 -41.71 -19.36
CA PRO A 223 -4.27 -41.04 -19.21
C PRO A 223 -5.40 -41.66 -20.05
N GLU A 224 -5.10 -42.25 -21.20
CA GLU A 224 -6.13 -42.82 -22.07
C GLU A 224 -6.64 -44.15 -21.50
N ARG A 225 -5.73 -44.96 -20.96
CA ARG A 225 -6.05 -46.28 -20.41
C ARG A 225 -6.81 -46.21 -19.09
N SER A 226 -6.51 -45.23 -18.24
CA SER A 226 -7.23 -45.01 -16.98
C SER A 226 -8.65 -44.46 -17.22
N ALA A 227 -8.81 -43.54 -18.17
CA ALA A 227 -10.12 -43.02 -18.55
C ALA A 227 -11.06 -44.12 -19.11
N GLU A 228 -10.53 -45.04 -19.92
CA GLU A 228 -11.29 -46.18 -20.43
C GLU A 228 -11.72 -47.16 -19.32
N LEU A 229 -10.83 -47.43 -18.37
CA LEU A 229 -11.12 -48.32 -17.24
C LEU A 229 -12.20 -47.74 -16.33
N GLU A 230 -12.14 -46.44 -16.04
CA GLU A 230 -13.13 -45.75 -15.21
C GLU A 230 -14.49 -45.68 -15.90
N ALA A 231 -14.51 -45.40 -17.22
CA ALA A 231 -15.73 -45.47 -18.02
C ALA A 231 -16.33 -46.89 -18.05
N SER A 232 -15.50 -47.94 -18.12
CA SER A 232 -15.95 -49.33 -18.07
C SER A 232 -16.52 -49.70 -16.70
N ARG A 233 -15.88 -49.25 -15.62
CA ARG A 233 -16.36 -49.47 -14.25
C ARG A 233 -17.70 -48.80 -14.03
N LYS A 234 -17.86 -47.55 -14.47
CA LYS A 234 -19.11 -46.80 -14.36
C LYS A 234 -20.27 -47.48 -15.11
N ARG A 235 -20.01 -48.03 -16.31
CA ARG A 235 -21.02 -48.78 -17.07
C ARG A 235 -21.47 -50.06 -16.37
N LEU A 236 -20.54 -50.79 -15.77
CA LEU A 236 -20.85 -52.02 -15.02
C LEU A 236 -21.66 -51.72 -13.75
N GLU A 237 -21.35 -50.62 -13.08
CA GLU A 237 -22.06 -50.19 -11.87
C GLU A 237 -23.51 -49.77 -12.19
N GLU A 238 -23.73 -49.03 -13.28
CA GLU A 238 -25.07 -48.65 -13.76
C GLU A 238 -25.91 -49.89 -14.19
N GLU A 239 -25.28 -50.89 -14.81
CA GLU A 239 -25.95 -52.13 -15.19
C GLU A 239 -26.28 -53.01 -13.96
N ALA A 240 -25.39 -53.06 -12.96
CA ALA A 240 -25.63 -53.76 -11.71
C ALA A 240 -26.74 -53.11 -10.88
N GLU A 241 -26.84 -51.78 -10.91
CA GLU A 241 -27.93 -51.04 -10.28
C GLU A 241 -29.27 -51.36 -10.95
N ARG A 242 -29.32 -51.33 -12.29
CA ARG A 242 -30.51 -51.70 -13.08
C ARG A 242 -30.94 -53.15 -12.83
N ALA A 243 -30.00 -54.08 -12.71
CA ALA A 243 -30.29 -55.49 -12.42
C ALA A 243 -30.83 -55.70 -10.99
N LYS A 244 -30.34 -54.94 -10.01
CA LYS A 244 -30.87 -54.97 -8.64
C LYS A 244 -32.29 -54.42 -8.58
N GLU A 245 -32.58 -53.36 -9.32
CA GLU A 245 -33.92 -52.78 -9.41
C GLU A 245 -34.92 -53.77 -10.02
N GLU A 246 -34.54 -54.45 -11.11
CA GLU A 246 -35.36 -55.48 -11.75
C GLU A 246 -35.59 -56.71 -10.85
N GLN A 247 -34.58 -57.12 -10.07
CA GLN A 247 -34.72 -58.20 -9.08
C GLN A 247 -35.68 -57.83 -7.95
N GLN A 248 -35.60 -56.59 -7.44
CA GLN A 248 -36.51 -56.10 -6.41
C GLN A 248 -37.96 -56.04 -6.92
N GLU A 249 -38.17 -55.61 -8.17
CA GLU A 249 -39.50 -55.57 -8.78
C GLU A 249 -40.08 -56.98 -8.99
N ALA A 250 -39.26 -57.93 -9.47
CA ALA A 250 -39.67 -59.32 -9.62
C ALA A 250 -40.00 -60.00 -8.27
N GLU A 251 -39.28 -59.66 -7.20
CA GLU A 251 -39.56 -60.18 -5.86
C GLU A 251 -40.87 -59.62 -5.30
N ARG A 252 -41.15 -58.32 -5.50
CA ARG A 252 -42.44 -57.70 -5.15
C ARG A 252 -43.60 -58.36 -5.90
N ALA A 253 -43.45 -58.61 -7.20
CA ALA A 253 -44.47 -59.29 -8.00
C ALA A 253 -44.73 -60.74 -7.54
N ARG A 254 -43.68 -61.47 -7.12
CA ARG A 254 -43.82 -62.83 -6.56
C ARG A 254 -44.50 -62.83 -5.20
N GLN A 255 -44.20 -61.86 -4.34
CA GLN A 255 -44.90 -61.70 -3.07
C GLN A 255 -46.39 -61.39 -3.30
N GLU A 256 -46.71 -60.54 -4.27
CA GLU A 256 -48.09 -60.22 -4.62
C GLU A 256 -48.86 -61.44 -5.16
N GLN A 257 -48.23 -62.29 -5.99
CA GLN A 257 -48.82 -63.55 -6.44
C GLN A 257 -49.07 -64.53 -5.28
N ARG A 258 -48.11 -64.68 -4.37
CA ARG A 258 -48.26 -65.55 -3.19
C ARG A 258 -49.39 -65.08 -2.27
N MET A 259 -49.48 -63.77 -2.04
CA MET A 259 -50.59 -63.19 -1.27
C MET A 259 -51.95 -63.46 -1.95
N ARG A 260 -52.02 -63.40 -3.28
CA ARG A 260 -53.22 -63.72 -4.05
C ARG A 260 -53.62 -65.19 -3.98
N GLU A 261 -52.64 -66.10 -4.04
CA GLU A 261 -52.87 -67.55 -3.87
C GLU A 261 -53.29 -67.91 -2.44
N GLU A 262 -52.70 -67.30 -1.42
CA GLU A 262 -53.13 -67.49 -0.03
C GLU A 262 -54.54 -66.94 0.22
N HIS A 263 -54.89 -65.81 -0.39
CA HIS A 263 -56.25 -65.27 -0.32
C HIS A 263 -57.27 -66.23 -0.97
N ALA A 264 -56.93 -66.85 -2.11
CA ALA A 264 -57.76 -67.86 -2.76
C ALA A 264 -57.85 -69.18 -1.97
N ARG A 265 -56.77 -69.59 -1.28
CA ARG A 265 -56.75 -70.80 -0.44
C ARG A 265 -57.54 -70.62 0.87
N ARG A 266 -57.53 -69.41 1.45
CA ARG A 266 -58.39 -69.05 2.59
C ARG A 266 -59.88 -69.03 2.22
N GLU A 267 -60.22 -68.61 0.99
CA GLU A 267 -61.60 -68.74 0.49
C GLU A 267 -62.03 -70.20 0.29
N ALA A 268 -61.11 -71.11 -0.09
CA ALA A 268 -61.43 -72.53 -0.34
C ALA A 268 -61.62 -73.39 0.93
N ILE A 269 -61.03 -73.02 2.08
CA ILE A 269 -61.10 -73.79 3.34
C ILE A 269 -62.18 -73.23 4.31
N GLY A 270 -62.81 -72.10 3.98
CA GLY A 270 -63.85 -71.45 4.80
C GLY A 270 -65.30 -71.93 4.61
N ALA A 271 -65.55 -73.00 3.84
CA ALA A 271 -66.90 -73.45 3.48
C ALA A 271 -67.39 -74.68 4.29
N ALA A 272 -67.58 -74.56 5.62
CA ALA A 272 -68.56 -75.34 6.42
C ALA A 272 -68.63 -74.93 7.92
N GLY A 273 -69.50 -73.94 8.25
CA GLY A 273 -70.23 -73.75 9.54
C GLY A 273 -69.45 -73.38 10.82
N GLN A 274 -69.89 -72.50 11.75
CA GLN A 274 -71.14 -71.77 11.96
C GLN A 274 -70.93 -70.70 13.09
N ARG A 275 -71.37 -69.44 12.86
CA ARG A 275 -72.02 -68.42 13.76
C ARG A 275 -71.53 -68.29 15.24
N VAL A 276 -71.09 -67.13 15.78
CA VAL A 276 -71.83 -65.89 16.14
C VAL A 276 -70.84 -64.81 16.71
N GLU A 277 -71.01 -63.53 16.30
CA GLU A 277 -70.72 -62.17 16.91
C GLU A 277 -69.31 -61.78 17.43
N GLU A 278 -68.81 -60.53 17.40
CA GLU A 278 -69.19 -59.19 16.88
C GLU A 278 -67.92 -58.27 16.83
N LYS A 279 -67.79 -57.46 15.75
CA LYS A 279 -67.18 -56.11 15.49
C LYS A 279 -66.21 -55.39 16.49
N PRO A 280 -65.48 -54.31 16.08
CA PRO A 280 -64.97 -53.89 14.75
C PRO A 280 -63.50 -53.34 14.68
N LYS A 281 -62.95 -53.30 13.45
CA LYS A 281 -61.99 -52.38 12.77
C LYS A 281 -61.12 -51.38 13.56
N VAL A 282 -59.81 -51.41 13.25
CA VAL A 282 -58.87 -50.29 12.92
C VAL A 282 -57.64 -50.94 12.24
N PHE A 283 -57.38 -50.79 10.93
CA PHE A 283 -56.71 -49.70 10.20
C PHE A 283 -55.36 -49.26 10.79
N THR A 284 -54.26 -49.78 10.23
CA THR A 284 -52.90 -49.19 10.07
C THR A 284 -52.02 -50.28 9.42
N GLY A 285 -51.59 -50.26 8.15
CA GLY A 285 -51.45 -49.14 7.25
C GLY A 285 -50.31 -48.25 7.71
N LEU A 286 -49.10 -48.53 7.21
CA LEU A 286 -48.03 -47.56 6.99
C LEU A 286 -47.55 -46.79 8.23
N ASP A 287 -46.44 -47.24 8.85
CA ASP A 287 -45.54 -46.32 9.54
C ASP A 287 -44.15 -46.39 8.91
N LEU A 288 -44.04 -45.54 7.88
CA LEU A 288 -42.82 -44.87 7.50
C LEU A 288 -42.68 -43.72 8.50
N LEU A 289 -41.44 -43.55 9.00
CA LEU A 289 -40.90 -42.34 9.63
C LEU A 289 -40.98 -42.28 11.17
N ASP A 290 -39.82 -41.89 11.71
CA ASP A 290 -39.60 -41.19 12.98
C ASP A 290 -39.15 -42.05 14.18
N ASP A 291 -37.82 -42.10 14.36
CA ASP A 291 -37.25 -42.11 15.71
C ASP A 291 -36.09 -41.10 15.71
N MET A 292 -36.48 -39.84 15.89
CA MET A 292 -36.01 -38.96 16.97
C MET A 292 -34.53 -38.55 16.94
N ASP A 293 -34.32 -37.29 16.56
CA ASP A 293 -33.47 -36.37 17.31
C ASP A 293 -33.68 -36.58 18.82
N ASP A 294 -32.61 -36.80 19.58
CA ASP A 294 -32.31 -36.06 20.81
C ASP A 294 -30.99 -36.51 21.44
N ASP A 295 -30.35 -35.52 22.08
CA ASP A 295 -29.32 -35.60 23.11
C ASP A 295 -27.83 -35.67 22.69
N ASP A 296 -27.28 -34.47 22.56
CA ASP A 296 -26.12 -33.98 23.32
C ASP A 296 -24.87 -34.89 23.44
N GLU A 297 -23.83 -34.56 22.65
CA GLU A 297 -22.44 -34.39 23.12
C GLU A 297 -21.60 -33.52 22.16
#